data_AF-A0A834ZC03-F1
#
_entry.id   AF-A0A834ZC03-F1
#
_cell.length_a   1.000
_cell.length_b   1.000
_cell.length_c   1.000
_cell.angle_alpha   90.00
_cell.angle_beta   90.00
_cell.angle_gamma   90.00
#
_symmetry.space_group_name_H-M   'P 1'
#
loop_
_entity.id
_entity.type
_entity.pdbx_description
1 polymer ?
#
loop_
_entity_poly.entity_id
_entity_poly.type
_entity_poly.pdbx_seq_one_letter_code
_entity_poly.pdbx_strand_id
1 'polypeptide(L)'
;MHTITKTTGLAGFPKRDESIYDAFGAGNSSTSISTGLGMAVARDLLGKKNHVICVIGDGAMTAGQAYEAMNNAGYFDANLVVVLNDNGQVSLPTATLDGPATPVGALSNALSKLQASTGFLKLREAAKNIMKQIGGQAHEVAAEVDEYARGILSASGCTLFEELGLERVIPPAEAAADKMHGIVQFHPKSGKQIKSKSPTLSYTQYFAESLIKEAEVDKQIVAIHAAMGGGTGFNFFQKRFPDCCFDVEIAEQHAITFAAGLATEGGTRRGSSETTFMAPSDEAELMHMFATAVAIDDRPSCFRFPRGNGVGIGNGRILMEGSRVAILGFGSIVQQCIEAANLLNSRNISVTVADARFCKPLDAELIMRLANEHEILITVEEGSIGGFGSHVSHFLSLNGRRTSQGNLPSTQNFQFPFVEDLCFLILILSRVSLQLKAMVLPDRYIDHGAPQDQIEEETGLSSKHISSTVLSLLGSPKGALKFN
;
A
#
# COMPACT_ATOMS: atom_id res chain seq x y z
N MET A 1 22.36 -11.58 1.70
CA MET A 1 21.10 -12.37 1.53
C MET A 1 20.51 -12.92 2.82
N HIS A 2 21.26 -13.49 3.78
CA HIS A 2 20.68 -14.13 4.98
C HIS A 2 19.93 -13.19 5.96
N THR A 3 20.09 -11.88 5.79
CA THR A 3 19.40 -10.80 6.51
C THR A 3 18.32 -10.09 5.68
N ILE A 4 18.09 -10.51 4.44
CA ILE A 4 17.12 -9.83 3.57
C ILE A 4 15.74 -9.78 4.22
N THR A 5 15.08 -8.63 4.14
CA THR A 5 13.77 -8.28 4.73
C THR A 5 13.65 -8.40 6.25
N LYS A 6 14.73 -8.72 6.98
CA LYS A 6 14.75 -8.68 8.44
C LYS A 6 14.94 -7.26 8.95
N THR A 7 14.45 -6.99 10.15
CA THR A 7 14.68 -5.73 10.87
C THR A 7 16.17 -5.42 10.90
N THR A 8 16.56 -4.20 10.52
CA THR A 8 17.97 -3.75 10.34
C THR A 8 18.80 -4.53 9.31
N GLY A 9 18.17 -5.39 8.51
CA GLY A 9 18.82 -6.19 7.47
C GLY A 9 18.77 -5.55 6.08
N LEU A 10 19.16 -6.32 5.05
CA LEU A 10 19.12 -5.86 3.65
C LEU A 10 17.67 -5.69 3.17
N ALA A 11 17.42 -4.69 2.33
CA ALA A 11 16.11 -4.47 1.74
C ALA A 11 15.70 -5.60 0.78
N GLY A 12 14.39 -5.82 0.64
CA GLY A 12 13.86 -6.81 -0.31
C GLY A 12 13.98 -6.39 -1.77
N PHE A 13 14.26 -5.11 -2.01
CA PHE A 13 14.34 -4.49 -3.33
C PHE A 13 15.57 -3.56 -3.38
N PRO A 14 16.06 -3.19 -4.58
CA PRO A 14 17.13 -2.21 -4.71
C PRO A 14 16.86 -0.93 -3.91
N LYS A 15 17.82 -0.55 -3.06
CA LYS A 15 17.78 0.65 -2.20
C LYS A 15 19.08 1.41 -2.38
N ARG A 16 19.00 2.63 -2.93
CA ARG A 16 20.18 3.42 -3.33
C ARG A 16 21.21 3.64 -2.22
N ASP A 17 20.72 3.81 -0.98
CA ASP A 17 21.59 4.03 0.17
C ASP A 17 22.24 2.73 0.71
N GLU A 18 21.80 1.56 0.23
CA GLU A 18 22.33 0.25 0.61
C GLU A 18 23.51 -0.17 -0.26
N SER A 19 23.54 0.24 -1.53
CA SER A 19 24.57 -0.18 -2.49
C SER A 19 24.74 0.79 -3.64
N ILE A 20 26.00 1.02 -4.05
CA ILE A 20 26.32 1.78 -5.27
C ILE A 20 25.82 1.11 -6.56
N TYR A 21 25.52 -0.20 -6.49
CA TYR A 21 24.98 -0.98 -7.61
C TYR A 21 23.46 -0.85 -7.74
N ASP A 22 22.79 -0.31 -6.72
CA ASP A 22 21.35 -0.07 -6.73
C ASP A 22 21.09 1.30 -7.35
N ALA A 23 21.06 1.33 -8.70
CA ALA A 23 20.96 2.57 -9.47
C ALA A 23 19.71 3.40 -9.14
N PHE A 24 18.62 2.75 -8.73
CA PHE A 24 17.34 3.37 -8.40
C PHE A 24 16.63 2.59 -7.28
N GLY A 25 15.89 3.31 -6.43
CA GLY A 25 15.07 2.68 -5.39
C GLY A 25 13.81 2.09 -6.00
N ALA A 26 13.59 0.79 -5.85
CA ALA A 26 12.44 0.10 -6.45
C ALA A 26 11.53 -0.52 -5.37
N GLY A 27 10.29 -0.81 -5.77
CA GLY A 27 9.28 -1.45 -4.94
C GLY A 27 7.96 -1.54 -5.70
N ASN A 28 7.44 -0.39 -6.11
CA ASN A 28 6.36 -0.33 -7.10
C ASN A 28 6.87 -0.79 -8.47
N SER A 29 6.04 -1.57 -9.17
CA SER A 29 6.29 -2.05 -10.53
C SER A 29 6.28 -0.91 -11.55
N SER A 30 6.70 -1.21 -12.78
CA SER A 30 6.49 -0.36 -13.97
C SER A 30 7.22 1.00 -13.95
N THR A 31 8.13 1.20 -13.00
CA THR A 31 8.95 2.42 -12.87
C THR A 31 10.26 2.34 -13.67
N SER A 32 10.75 1.15 -14.01
CA SER A 32 12.11 0.96 -14.53
C SER A 32 12.39 1.65 -15.87
N ILE A 33 11.45 1.62 -16.83
CA ILE A 33 11.63 2.26 -18.15
C ILE A 33 11.61 3.78 -18.02
N SER A 34 10.67 4.35 -17.27
CA SER A 34 10.60 5.80 -17.01
C SER A 34 11.88 6.31 -16.35
N THR A 35 12.33 5.61 -15.30
CA THR A 35 13.58 5.93 -14.62
C THR A 35 14.77 5.81 -15.55
N GLY A 36 14.87 4.73 -16.33
CA GLY A 36 15.96 4.54 -17.28
C GLY A 36 15.98 5.61 -18.37
N LEU A 37 14.82 6.00 -18.90
CA LEU A 37 14.72 7.10 -19.84
C LEU A 37 15.29 8.40 -19.24
N GLY A 38 14.91 8.74 -18.01
CA GLY A 38 15.48 9.88 -17.29
C GLY A 38 17.00 9.77 -17.10
N MET A 39 17.52 8.58 -16.79
CA MET A 39 18.95 8.32 -16.67
C MET A 39 19.70 8.45 -18.02
N ALA A 40 19.09 8.02 -19.12
CA ALA A 40 19.65 8.11 -20.47
C ALA A 40 19.73 9.58 -20.92
N VAL A 41 18.64 10.34 -20.74
CA VAL A 41 18.62 11.78 -21.02
C VAL A 41 19.68 12.51 -20.17
N ALA A 42 19.75 12.21 -18.87
CA ALA A 42 20.75 12.83 -17.99
C ALA A 42 22.19 12.44 -18.36
N ARG A 43 22.44 11.19 -18.80
CA ARG A 43 23.74 10.75 -19.31
C ARG A 43 24.16 11.61 -20.50
N ASP A 44 23.27 11.80 -21.47
CA ASP A 44 23.57 12.51 -22.71
C ASP A 44 23.81 13.99 -22.47
N LEU A 45 22.99 14.63 -21.62
CA LEU A 45 23.19 16.02 -21.19
C LEU A 45 24.52 16.25 -20.48
N LEU A 46 25.01 15.24 -19.73
CA LEU A 46 26.28 15.30 -19.01
C LEU A 46 27.47 14.82 -19.84
N GLY A 47 27.28 14.45 -21.12
CA GLY A 47 28.34 13.92 -21.99
C GLY A 47 28.94 12.60 -21.51
N LYS A 48 28.19 11.82 -20.71
CA LYS A 48 28.64 10.52 -20.19
C LYS A 48 28.47 9.42 -21.24
N LYS A 49 29.20 8.31 -21.07
CA LYS A 49 29.21 7.17 -22.01
C LYS A 49 28.73 5.85 -21.40
N ASN A 50 28.09 5.89 -20.24
CA ASN A 50 27.58 4.67 -19.60
C ASN A 50 26.37 4.10 -20.34
N HIS A 51 26.12 2.82 -20.19
CA HIS A 51 24.90 2.19 -20.70
C HIS A 51 23.76 2.33 -19.69
N VAL A 52 22.52 2.38 -20.19
CA VAL A 52 21.31 2.37 -19.37
C VAL A 52 20.52 1.14 -19.78
N ILE A 53 20.31 0.24 -18.82
CA ILE A 53 19.64 -1.05 -19.04
C ILE A 53 18.49 -1.15 -18.04
N CYS A 54 17.27 -1.29 -18.54
CA CYS A 54 16.05 -1.47 -17.77
C CYS A 54 15.61 -2.92 -17.85
N VAL A 55 15.46 -3.60 -16.70
CA VAL A 55 14.83 -4.93 -16.67
C VAL A 55 13.39 -4.75 -16.19
N ILE A 56 12.43 -5.35 -16.91
CA ILE A 56 11.01 -5.26 -16.60
C ILE A 56 10.33 -6.62 -16.86
N GLY A 57 9.44 -7.03 -15.96
CA GLY A 57 8.66 -8.26 -16.15
C GLY A 57 7.45 -8.04 -17.05
N ASP A 58 6.92 -9.11 -17.66
CA ASP A 58 5.70 -9.09 -18.46
C ASP A 58 4.49 -8.52 -17.70
N GLY A 59 4.32 -8.88 -16.42
CA GLY A 59 3.30 -8.27 -15.57
C GLY A 59 3.47 -6.77 -15.37
N ALA A 60 4.70 -6.32 -15.10
CA ALA A 60 5.00 -4.90 -14.93
C ALA A 60 4.86 -4.09 -16.23
N MET A 61 4.87 -4.73 -17.41
CA MET A 61 4.60 -4.06 -18.68
C MET A 61 3.15 -3.64 -18.85
N THR A 62 2.22 -4.20 -18.08
CA THR A 62 0.78 -3.95 -18.22
C THR A 62 0.32 -2.58 -17.70
N ALA A 63 1.12 -1.95 -16.84
CA ALA A 63 0.78 -0.64 -16.30
C ALA A 63 0.97 0.47 -17.33
N GLY A 64 0.05 1.44 -17.32
CA GLY A 64 0.07 2.61 -18.22
C GLY A 64 1.41 3.34 -18.23
N GLN A 65 2.05 3.50 -17.06
CA GLN A 65 3.34 4.19 -16.93
C GLN A 65 4.46 3.53 -17.77
N ALA A 66 4.44 2.20 -17.95
CA ALA A 66 5.43 1.52 -18.78
C ALA A 66 5.24 1.90 -20.27
N TYR A 67 4.00 1.99 -20.74
CA TYR A 67 3.68 2.42 -22.11
C TYR A 67 3.99 3.88 -22.36
N GLU A 68 3.64 4.76 -21.44
CA GLU A 68 3.98 6.18 -21.52
C GLU A 68 5.50 6.36 -21.61
N ALA A 69 6.26 5.59 -20.83
CA ALA A 69 7.71 5.61 -20.86
C ALA A 69 8.27 5.13 -22.21
N MET A 70 7.78 4.01 -22.74
CA MET A 70 8.20 3.48 -24.04
C MET A 70 7.87 4.44 -25.18
N ASN A 71 6.67 5.01 -25.18
CA ASN A 71 6.26 6.00 -26.18
C ASN A 71 7.20 7.21 -26.19
N ASN A 72 7.55 7.73 -25.01
CA ASN A 72 8.50 8.82 -24.88
C ASN A 72 9.93 8.40 -25.27
N ALA A 73 10.36 7.19 -24.91
CA ALA A 73 11.67 6.67 -25.29
C ALA A 73 11.84 6.60 -26.82
N GLY A 74 10.83 6.11 -27.53
CA GLY A 74 10.80 6.09 -28.99
C GLY A 74 10.77 7.50 -29.61
N TYR A 75 9.98 8.42 -29.03
CA TYR A 75 9.95 9.81 -29.49
C TYR A 75 11.30 10.53 -29.34
N PHE A 76 12.02 10.27 -28.25
CA PHE A 76 13.34 10.87 -28.01
C PHE A 76 14.49 10.16 -28.74
N ASP A 77 14.23 9.04 -29.43
CA ASP A 77 15.26 8.16 -29.97
C ASP A 77 16.34 7.84 -28.91
N ALA A 78 15.88 7.55 -27.69
CA ALA A 78 16.75 7.50 -26.53
C ALA A 78 17.60 6.23 -26.54
N ASN A 79 18.92 6.39 -26.43
CA ASN A 79 19.86 5.26 -26.35
C ASN A 79 19.78 4.57 -24.97
N LEU A 80 18.86 3.61 -24.85
CA LEU A 80 18.63 2.76 -23.69
C LEU A 80 18.22 1.34 -24.11
N VAL A 81 18.53 0.35 -23.27
CA VAL A 81 18.17 -1.05 -23.52
C VAL A 81 17.06 -1.46 -22.56
N VAL A 82 15.95 -1.98 -23.09
CA VAL A 82 14.88 -2.57 -22.28
C VAL A 82 14.91 -4.09 -22.42
N VAL A 83 15.15 -4.77 -21.31
CA VAL A 83 15.10 -6.24 -21.21
C VAL A 83 13.74 -6.65 -20.65
N LEU A 84 12.91 -7.23 -21.50
CA LEU A 84 11.65 -7.84 -21.11
C LEU A 84 11.88 -9.26 -20.59
N ASN A 85 11.78 -9.41 -19.27
CA ASN A 85 11.78 -10.71 -18.59
C ASN A 85 10.36 -11.30 -18.61
N ASP A 86 10.00 -11.89 -19.74
CA ASP A 86 8.70 -12.53 -19.95
C ASP A 86 8.72 -13.95 -19.38
N ASN A 87 8.00 -14.15 -18.28
CA ASN A 87 7.87 -15.45 -17.63
C ASN A 87 6.45 -16.04 -17.75
N GLY A 88 5.56 -15.41 -18.51
CA GLY A 88 4.17 -15.80 -18.65
C GLY A 88 3.34 -15.66 -17.37
N GLN A 89 3.75 -14.79 -16.44
CA GLN A 89 3.04 -14.49 -15.19
C GLN A 89 2.89 -12.98 -15.04
N VAL A 90 1.64 -12.52 -15.19
CA VAL A 90 1.30 -11.09 -15.12
C VAL A 90 1.22 -10.57 -13.68
N SER A 91 1.01 -11.46 -12.71
CA SER A 91 0.72 -11.10 -11.34
C SER A 91 1.41 -12.01 -10.33
N LEU A 92 1.47 -11.58 -9.06
CA LEU A 92 1.91 -12.43 -7.96
C LEU A 92 1.03 -13.70 -7.97
N PRO A 93 1.59 -14.93 -8.01
CA PRO A 93 0.84 -16.10 -7.59
C PRO A 93 0.71 -16.04 -6.07
N THR A 94 -0.12 -15.13 -5.55
CA THR A 94 -0.55 -15.17 -4.16
C THR A 94 -1.36 -16.44 -3.98
N ALA A 95 -0.70 -17.51 -3.52
CA ALA A 95 -1.22 -18.82 -3.14
C ALA A 95 -2.73 -18.98 -3.37
N THR A 96 -3.13 -19.10 -4.63
CA THR A 96 -4.40 -19.70 -5.01
C THR A 96 -4.31 -21.17 -4.59
N LEU A 97 -5.42 -21.72 -4.12
CA LEU A 97 -5.51 -23.16 -3.83
C LEU A 97 -5.20 -24.04 -5.05
N ASP A 98 -5.15 -23.45 -6.26
CA ASP A 98 -5.18 -24.15 -7.55
C ASP A 98 -4.04 -23.75 -8.53
N GLY A 99 -3.00 -23.00 -8.11
CA GLY A 99 -1.81 -22.70 -8.94
C GLY A 99 -1.79 -21.31 -9.61
N PRO A 100 -0.69 -20.92 -10.31
CA PRO A 100 -0.46 -19.54 -10.76
C PRO A 100 -1.62 -18.98 -11.59
N ALA A 101 -1.96 -17.71 -11.37
CA ALA A 101 -2.97 -17.02 -12.18
C ALA A 101 -2.47 -16.92 -13.63
N THR A 102 -3.31 -17.30 -14.58
CA THR A 102 -3.01 -17.13 -16.00
C THR A 102 -3.01 -15.63 -16.35
N PRO A 103 -2.06 -15.15 -17.17
CA PRO A 103 -2.09 -13.82 -17.74
C PRO A 103 -3.48 -13.44 -18.29
N VAL A 104 -4.03 -12.32 -17.83
CA VAL A 104 -5.36 -11.81 -18.23
C VAL A 104 -5.22 -10.50 -18.98
N GLY A 105 -4.93 -10.56 -20.28
CA GLY A 105 -4.83 -9.34 -21.07
C GLY A 105 -4.57 -9.60 -22.54
N ALA A 106 -5.05 -8.71 -23.41
CA ALA A 106 -4.77 -8.77 -24.84
C ALA A 106 -3.27 -8.61 -25.12
N LEU A 107 -2.55 -7.81 -24.32
CA LEU A 107 -1.11 -7.65 -24.43
C LEU A 107 -0.38 -8.93 -24.04
N SER A 108 -0.68 -9.48 -22.88
CA SER A 108 -0.04 -10.70 -22.39
C SER A 108 -0.24 -11.87 -23.37
N ASN A 109 -1.46 -11.99 -23.92
CA ASN A 109 -1.76 -12.91 -25.02
C ASN A 109 -1.00 -12.59 -26.33
N ALA A 110 -0.83 -11.32 -26.68
CA ALA A 110 -0.06 -10.91 -27.85
C ALA A 110 1.43 -11.22 -27.69
N LEU A 111 2.01 -10.98 -26.51
CA LEU A 111 3.40 -11.31 -26.17
C LEU A 111 3.63 -12.83 -26.25
N SER A 112 2.74 -13.64 -25.67
CA SER A 112 2.83 -15.10 -25.76
C SER A 112 2.66 -15.62 -27.20
N LYS A 113 1.75 -15.03 -28.00
CA LYS A 113 1.58 -15.39 -29.42
C LYS A 113 2.79 -15.01 -30.27
N LEU A 114 3.44 -13.89 -29.99
CA LEU A 114 4.66 -13.45 -30.68
C LEU A 114 5.83 -14.40 -30.40
N GLN A 115 5.99 -14.86 -29.16
CA GLN A 115 6.98 -15.88 -28.79
C GLN A 115 6.72 -17.23 -29.49
N ALA A 116 5.45 -17.59 -29.68
CA ALA A 116 5.04 -18.84 -30.33
C ALA A 116 5.03 -18.78 -31.87
N SER A 117 5.32 -17.62 -32.47
CA SER A 117 5.27 -17.46 -33.92
C SER A 117 6.36 -18.30 -34.61
N THR A 118 5.96 -19.03 -35.66
CA THR A 118 6.80 -19.97 -36.42
C THR A 118 8.01 -19.34 -37.11
N GLY A 119 8.03 -18.01 -37.27
CA GLY A 119 9.21 -17.25 -37.75
C GLY A 119 10.35 -17.20 -36.73
N PHE A 120 10.03 -16.99 -35.44
CA PHE A 120 11.01 -16.90 -34.36
C PHE A 120 11.66 -18.26 -34.04
N LEU A 121 10.87 -19.34 -34.09
CA LEU A 121 11.36 -20.72 -33.93
C LEU A 121 12.34 -21.12 -35.04
N LYS A 122 12.07 -20.72 -36.29
CA LYS A 122 12.98 -20.96 -37.43
C LYS A 122 14.26 -20.13 -37.33
N LEU A 123 14.18 -18.89 -36.86
CA LEU A 123 15.34 -18.03 -36.61
C LEU A 123 16.27 -18.64 -35.54
N ARG A 124 15.68 -19.19 -34.46
CA ARG A 124 16.39 -19.90 -33.38
C ARG A 124 17.08 -21.18 -33.86
N GLU A 125 16.45 -21.95 -34.74
CA GLU A 125 17.06 -23.14 -35.34
C GLU A 125 18.18 -22.77 -36.33
N ALA A 126 17.99 -21.72 -37.13
CA ALA A 126 19.01 -21.20 -38.04
C ALA A 126 20.25 -20.72 -37.27
N ALA A 127 20.08 -19.92 -36.22
CA ALA A 127 21.19 -19.43 -35.39
C ALA A 127 21.95 -20.58 -34.69
N LYS A 128 21.24 -21.61 -34.20
CA LYS A 128 21.86 -22.81 -33.62
C LYS A 128 22.65 -23.65 -34.64
N ASN A 129 22.18 -23.73 -35.88
CA ASN A 129 22.86 -24.47 -36.94
C ASN A 129 24.11 -23.73 -37.45
N ILE A 130 24.04 -22.40 -37.52
CA ILE A 130 25.17 -21.54 -37.88
C ILE A 130 26.25 -21.60 -36.78
N MET A 131 25.87 -21.50 -35.50
CA MET A 131 26.81 -21.65 -34.38
C MET A 131 27.47 -23.04 -34.31
N LYS A 132 26.82 -24.09 -34.82
CA LYS A 132 27.40 -25.44 -34.92
C LYS A 132 28.37 -25.60 -36.10
N GLN A 133 28.19 -24.83 -37.17
CA GLN A 133 29.06 -24.90 -38.36
C GLN A 133 30.29 -23.99 -38.24
N ILE A 134 30.21 -22.90 -37.47
CA ILE A 134 31.32 -21.97 -37.27
C ILE A 134 32.15 -22.43 -36.06
N GLY A 135 33.06 -23.36 -36.31
CA GLY A 135 34.06 -23.78 -35.33
C GLY A 135 35.08 -22.69 -35.01
N GLY A 136 35.35 -22.50 -33.73
CA GLY A 136 36.69 -22.23 -33.17
C GLY A 136 37.30 -20.83 -33.25
N GLN A 137 37.15 -20.04 -34.33
CA GLN A 137 38.01 -18.83 -34.49
C GLN A 137 37.38 -17.60 -35.19
N ALA A 138 36.05 -17.43 -35.18
CA ALA A 138 35.43 -16.22 -35.76
C ALA A 138 34.34 -15.61 -34.86
N HIS A 139 34.64 -15.37 -33.57
CA HIS A 139 33.66 -14.80 -32.63
C HIS A 139 33.37 -13.31 -32.86
N GLU A 140 34.33 -12.51 -33.33
CA GLU A 140 34.12 -11.07 -33.53
C GLU A 140 33.41 -10.74 -34.85
N VAL A 141 33.76 -11.41 -35.95
CA VAL A 141 33.16 -11.15 -37.28
C VAL A 141 31.73 -11.74 -37.40
N ALA A 142 31.40 -12.76 -36.59
CA ALA A 142 30.05 -13.32 -36.56
C ALA A 142 29.05 -12.41 -35.84
N ALA A 143 29.48 -11.61 -34.85
CA ALA A 143 28.60 -10.71 -34.11
C ALA A 143 28.12 -9.52 -34.97
N GLU A 144 29.02 -8.94 -35.76
CA GLU A 144 28.74 -7.77 -36.62
C GLU A 144 27.84 -8.13 -37.82
N VAL A 145 27.99 -9.33 -38.37
CA VAL A 145 27.14 -9.84 -39.47
C VAL A 145 25.74 -10.25 -38.96
N ASP A 146 25.63 -10.73 -37.72
CA ASP A 146 24.36 -11.12 -37.09
C ASP A 146 23.53 -9.89 -36.65
N GLU A 147 24.19 -8.79 -36.28
CA GLU A 147 23.58 -7.47 -36.01
C GLU A 147 23.03 -6.82 -37.30
N TYR A 148 23.79 -6.86 -38.40
CA TYR A 148 23.35 -6.34 -39.70
C TYR A 148 22.24 -7.19 -40.34
N ALA A 149 22.24 -8.51 -40.13
CA ALA A 149 21.20 -9.41 -40.60
C ALA A 149 19.88 -9.24 -39.82
N ARG A 150 19.93 -8.92 -38.51
CA ARG A 150 18.76 -8.57 -37.70
C ARG A 150 18.10 -7.27 -38.19
N GLY A 151 18.90 -6.23 -38.47
CA GLY A 151 18.39 -4.95 -38.95
C GLY A 151 17.68 -4.98 -40.32
N ILE A 152 17.94 -5.99 -41.16
CA ILE A 152 17.35 -6.10 -42.51
C ILE A 152 16.10 -6.99 -42.54
N LEU A 153 15.94 -7.93 -41.60
CA LEU A 153 14.84 -8.89 -41.59
C LEU A 153 13.59 -8.42 -40.79
N SER A 154 13.67 -7.30 -40.08
CA SER A 154 12.56 -6.67 -39.35
C SER A 154 11.48 -6.00 -40.22
N ALA A 155 11.59 -6.07 -41.56
CA ALA A 155 10.65 -5.43 -42.48
C ALA A 155 9.41 -6.30 -42.82
N SER A 156 9.12 -7.38 -42.09
CA SER A 156 8.01 -8.29 -42.43
C SER A 156 7.34 -8.90 -41.20
N GLY A 157 6.58 -8.07 -40.48
CA GLY A 157 5.70 -8.50 -39.38
C GLY A 157 5.72 -7.56 -38.19
N CYS A 158 5.37 -6.29 -38.40
CA CYS A 158 5.50 -5.22 -37.42
C CYS A 158 4.88 -5.57 -36.06
N THR A 159 5.73 -5.71 -35.04
CA THR A 159 5.28 -5.67 -33.65
C THR A 159 5.25 -4.20 -33.17
N LEU A 160 4.34 -3.86 -32.25
CA LEU A 160 4.23 -2.52 -31.65
C LEU A 160 5.59 -2.00 -31.12
N PHE A 161 6.46 -2.91 -30.66
CA PHE A 161 7.78 -2.57 -30.14
C PHE A 161 8.74 -2.09 -31.23
N GLU A 162 8.72 -2.72 -32.40
CA GLU A 162 9.56 -2.33 -33.55
C GLU A 162 9.10 -1.01 -34.16
N GLU A 163 7.78 -0.76 -34.22
CA GLU A 163 7.24 0.55 -34.65
C GLU A 163 7.58 1.69 -33.67
N LEU A 164 7.80 1.36 -32.39
CA LEU A 164 8.29 2.30 -31.38
C LEU A 164 9.83 2.39 -31.31
N GLY A 165 10.56 1.75 -32.23
CA GLY A 165 12.03 1.79 -32.30
C GLY A 165 12.75 0.91 -31.28
N LEU A 166 12.06 -0.07 -30.67
CA LEU A 166 12.62 -0.97 -29.66
C LEU A 166 13.01 -2.32 -30.28
N GLU A 167 14.29 -2.68 -30.24
CA GLU A 167 14.77 -4.01 -30.68
C GLU A 167 14.68 -5.05 -29.56
N ARG A 168 14.08 -6.22 -29.84
CA ARG A 168 13.82 -7.28 -28.84
C ARG A 168 14.86 -8.39 -28.89
N VAL A 169 15.57 -8.63 -27.78
CA VAL A 169 16.53 -9.76 -27.61
C VAL A 169 16.08 -10.66 -26.44
N ILE A 170 15.89 -11.97 -26.66
CA ILE A 170 15.48 -12.93 -25.61
C ILE A 170 16.35 -14.20 -25.61
N PRO A 171 17.03 -14.52 -24.49
CA PRO A 171 17.42 -15.89 -24.16
C PRO A 171 16.45 -16.54 -23.14
N PRO A 172 16.10 -17.85 -23.26
CA PRO A 172 15.10 -18.48 -22.41
C PRO A 172 15.65 -18.97 -21.06
N ALA A 173 14.87 -18.79 -19.99
CA ALA A 173 15.05 -19.47 -18.71
C ALA A 173 13.69 -19.97 -18.18
N GLU A 174 13.43 -21.28 -18.32
CA GLU A 174 12.27 -21.97 -17.75
C GLU A 174 12.71 -23.17 -16.92
N ALA A 175 12.11 -23.33 -15.73
CA ALA A 175 11.46 -24.57 -15.25
C ALA A 175 11.11 -24.45 -13.75
N ALA A 176 9.98 -23.81 -13.42
CA ALA A 176 9.22 -24.05 -12.19
C ALA A 176 7.81 -23.44 -12.39
N ALA A 177 6.77 -24.19 -12.03
CA ALA A 177 5.37 -23.76 -12.23
C ALA A 177 4.92 -22.69 -11.22
N ASP A 178 5.62 -22.55 -10.09
CA ASP A 178 5.37 -21.63 -8.99
C ASP A 178 6.55 -20.67 -8.68
N LYS A 179 7.70 -20.85 -9.37
CA LYS A 179 8.95 -20.07 -9.30
C LYS A 179 9.33 -19.48 -7.91
N MET A 180 8.98 -20.17 -6.81
CA MET A 180 9.35 -19.79 -5.43
C MET A 180 8.85 -18.42 -4.94
N HIS A 181 7.75 -17.90 -5.48
CA HIS A 181 7.26 -16.57 -5.11
C HIS A 181 6.42 -16.61 -3.81
N GLY A 182 6.84 -15.86 -2.77
CA GLY A 182 6.07 -15.67 -1.54
C GLY A 182 5.94 -16.89 -0.62
N ILE A 183 6.93 -17.79 -0.60
CA ILE A 183 6.90 -19.00 0.24
C ILE A 183 7.07 -18.62 1.72
N VAL A 184 6.12 -19.01 2.57
CA VAL A 184 6.33 -19.07 4.03
C VAL A 184 7.47 -20.06 4.34
N GLN A 185 8.14 -19.89 5.48
CA GLN A 185 9.24 -20.77 5.88
C GLN A 185 8.86 -22.24 5.66
N PHE A 186 9.62 -22.96 4.85
CA PHE A 186 9.33 -24.33 4.48
C PHE A 186 10.52 -25.22 4.80
N HIS A 187 10.26 -26.51 4.98
CA HIS A 187 11.33 -27.48 5.12
C HIS A 187 11.99 -27.73 3.76
N PRO A 188 13.29 -27.42 3.57
CA PRO A 188 13.93 -27.49 2.25
C PRO A 188 13.91 -28.88 1.60
N LYS A 189 13.88 -29.94 2.42
CA LYS A 189 13.84 -31.34 1.94
C LYS A 189 12.44 -31.86 1.61
N SER A 190 11.39 -31.26 2.16
CA SER A 190 10.01 -31.77 2.02
C SER A 190 9.05 -30.79 1.36
N GLY A 191 9.46 -29.55 1.11
CA GLY A 191 8.60 -28.49 0.55
C GLY A 191 7.45 -28.07 1.47
N LYS A 192 7.31 -28.70 2.65
CA LYS A 192 6.19 -28.48 3.55
C LYS A 192 6.36 -27.13 4.24
N GLN A 193 5.42 -26.23 3.96
CA GLN A 193 5.35 -24.91 4.58
C GLN A 193 4.98 -25.02 6.06
N ILE A 194 5.72 -24.30 6.89
CA ILE A 194 5.46 -24.10 8.31
C ILE A 194 4.51 -22.91 8.40
N LYS A 195 3.21 -23.19 8.50
CA LYS A 195 2.19 -22.18 8.78
C LYS A 195 2.02 -22.07 10.29
N SER A 196 2.19 -20.88 10.85
CA SER A 196 1.78 -20.61 12.23
C SER A 196 0.27 -20.79 12.34
N LYS A 197 -0.21 -21.66 13.22
CA LYS A 197 -1.63 -21.77 13.51
C LYS A 197 -2.08 -20.49 14.22
N SER A 198 -2.95 -19.73 13.58
CA SER A 198 -3.67 -18.61 14.20
C SER A 198 -5.02 -19.10 14.71
N PRO A 199 -5.51 -18.62 15.87
CA PRO A 199 -6.87 -18.90 16.34
C PRO A 199 -7.95 -18.23 15.46
N THR A 200 -7.59 -17.17 14.74
CA THR A 200 -8.47 -16.37 13.87
C THR A 200 -8.02 -16.43 12.41
N LEU A 201 -8.94 -16.11 11.50
CA LEU A 201 -8.65 -15.96 10.06
C LEU A 201 -7.93 -14.63 9.78
N SER A 202 -7.39 -14.47 8.57
CA SER A 202 -6.85 -13.18 8.14
C SER A 202 -7.96 -12.17 7.87
N TYR A 203 -7.69 -10.87 8.03
CA TYR A 203 -8.62 -9.81 7.59
C TYR A 203 -9.01 -9.98 6.12
N THR A 204 -8.05 -10.35 5.27
CA THR A 204 -8.27 -10.69 3.87
C THR A 204 -9.32 -11.80 3.69
N GLN A 205 -9.29 -12.83 4.52
CA GLN A 205 -10.25 -13.92 4.43
C GLN A 205 -11.63 -13.51 4.95
N TYR A 206 -11.71 -12.77 6.08
CA TYR A 206 -12.98 -12.23 6.57
C TYR A 206 -13.64 -11.28 5.55
N PHE A 207 -12.84 -10.44 4.89
CA PHE A 207 -13.30 -9.60 3.78
C PHE A 207 -13.87 -10.43 2.64
N ALA A 208 -13.15 -11.46 2.19
CA ALA A 208 -13.59 -12.31 1.09
C ALA A 208 -14.89 -13.07 1.42
N GLU A 209 -15.01 -13.61 2.63
CA GLU A 209 -16.23 -14.29 3.10
C GLU A 209 -17.42 -13.33 3.18
N SER A 210 -17.21 -12.10 3.67
CA SER A 210 -18.25 -11.07 3.72
C SER A 210 -18.70 -10.67 2.32
N LEU A 211 -17.76 -10.43 1.41
CA LEU A 211 -18.04 -10.08 0.02
C LEU A 211 -18.85 -11.17 -0.69
N ILE A 212 -18.46 -12.43 -0.54
CA ILE A 212 -19.18 -13.56 -1.13
C ILE A 212 -20.62 -13.60 -0.61
N LYS A 213 -20.80 -13.42 0.70
CA LYS A 213 -22.12 -13.48 1.34
C LYS A 213 -23.06 -12.36 0.86
N GLU A 214 -22.56 -11.13 0.75
CA GLU A 214 -23.35 -10.03 0.19
C GLU A 214 -23.70 -10.27 -1.29
N ALA A 215 -22.75 -10.77 -2.09
CA ALA A 215 -23.00 -11.08 -3.50
C ALA A 215 -23.93 -12.30 -3.74
N GLU A 216 -24.08 -13.16 -2.74
CA GLU A 216 -25.11 -14.21 -2.77
C GLU A 216 -26.52 -13.60 -2.75
N VAL A 217 -26.70 -12.45 -2.11
CA VAL A 217 -27.96 -11.70 -2.01
C VAL A 217 -28.10 -10.68 -3.14
N ASP A 218 -27.09 -9.84 -3.37
CA ASP A 218 -27.09 -8.80 -4.38
C ASP A 218 -26.23 -9.18 -5.59
N LYS A 219 -26.89 -9.40 -6.73
CA LYS A 219 -26.24 -9.80 -7.99
C LYS A 219 -25.59 -8.64 -8.74
N GLN A 220 -25.74 -7.40 -8.27
CA GLN A 220 -25.07 -6.23 -8.84
C GLN A 220 -23.65 -6.03 -8.28
N ILE A 221 -23.27 -6.77 -7.24
CA ILE A 221 -21.93 -6.70 -6.68
C ILE A 221 -20.92 -7.27 -7.67
N VAL A 222 -19.94 -6.44 -8.02
CA VAL A 222 -18.81 -6.76 -8.88
C VAL A 222 -17.51 -6.51 -8.13
N ALA A 223 -16.54 -7.40 -8.29
CA ALA A 223 -15.19 -7.24 -7.76
C ALA A 223 -14.21 -6.85 -8.88
N ILE A 224 -13.32 -5.90 -8.59
CA ILE A 224 -12.24 -5.48 -9.50
C ILE A 224 -10.93 -5.50 -8.72
N HIS A 225 -9.87 -6.04 -9.32
CA HIS A 225 -8.54 -6.01 -8.73
C HIS A 225 -7.44 -5.81 -9.76
N ALA A 226 -6.34 -5.21 -9.32
CA ALA A 226 -5.15 -5.02 -10.15
C ALA A 226 -4.11 -6.08 -9.81
N ALA A 227 -4.15 -7.26 -10.46
CA ALA A 227 -3.14 -8.31 -10.30
C ALA A 227 -2.89 -8.81 -8.85
N MET A 228 -3.86 -8.63 -7.95
CA MET A 228 -3.71 -8.92 -6.51
C MET A 228 -4.72 -9.93 -5.96
N GLY A 229 -5.27 -10.79 -6.81
CA GLY A 229 -6.41 -11.66 -6.47
C GLY A 229 -6.25 -12.48 -5.17
N GLY A 230 -5.10 -13.09 -4.91
CA GLY A 230 -4.90 -13.82 -3.65
C GLY A 230 -4.46 -12.95 -2.47
N GLY A 231 -3.78 -11.83 -2.73
CA GLY A 231 -3.39 -10.87 -1.69
C GLY A 231 -4.58 -10.11 -1.09
N THR A 232 -5.62 -9.89 -1.91
CA THR A 232 -6.88 -9.23 -1.52
C THR A 232 -7.99 -10.22 -1.19
N GLY A 233 -7.82 -11.51 -1.47
CA GLY A 233 -8.84 -12.54 -1.26
C GLY A 233 -9.93 -12.60 -2.34
N PHE A 234 -9.80 -11.83 -3.42
CA PHE A 234 -10.72 -11.91 -4.56
C PHE A 234 -10.63 -13.23 -5.33
N ASN A 235 -9.57 -14.01 -5.19
CA ASN A 235 -9.50 -15.37 -5.71
C ASN A 235 -10.64 -16.27 -5.17
N PHE A 236 -11.03 -16.11 -3.90
CA PHE A 236 -12.17 -16.81 -3.32
C PHE A 236 -13.48 -16.36 -3.97
N PHE A 237 -13.62 -15.06 -4.20
CA PHE A 237 -14.77 -14.47 -4.85
C PHE A 237 -14.90 -14.92 -6.31
N GLN A 238 -13.83 -14.81 -7.10
CA GLN A 238 -13.76 -15.23 -8.50
C GLN A 238 -14.13 -16.71 -8.68
N LYS A 239 -13.70 -17.58 -7.76
CA LYS A 239 -14.06 -19.00 -7.78
C LYS A 239 -15.56 -19.24 -7.64
N ARG A 240 -16.25 -18.36 -6.91
CA ARG A 240 -17.70 -18.44 -6.68
C ARG A 240 -18.51 -17.69 -7.74
N PHE A 241 -18.00 -16.56 -8.22
CA PHE A 241 -18.64 -15.64 -9.16
C PHE A 241 -17.67 -15.24 -10.29
N PRO A 242 -17.36 -16.16 -11.22
CA PRO A 242 -16.34 -15.93 -12.25
C PRO A 242 -16.68 -14.79 -13.20
N ASP A 243 -17.97 -14.57 -13.47
CA ASP A 243 -18.44 -13.54 -14.40
C ASP A 243 -18.53 -12.14 -13.76
N CYS A 244 -18.36 -12.03 -12.44
CA CYS A 244 -18.48 -10.78 -11.69
C CYS A 244 -17.15 -10.34 -11.05
N CYS A 245 -16.02 -10.91 -11.47
CA CYS A 245 -14.71 -10.59 -10.94
C CYS A 245 -13.73 -10.26 -12.07
N PHE A 246 -13.22 -9.03 -12.08
CA PHE A 246 -12.37 -8.51 -13.14
C PHE A 246 -10.94 -8.27 -12.63
N ASP A 247 -9.97 -8.97 -13.23
CA ASP A 247 -8.55 -8.65 -13.06
C ASP A 247 -8.13 -7.70 -14.18
N VAL A 248 -7.64 -6.51 -13.81
CA VAL A 248 -7.18 -5.49 -14.75
C VAL A 248 -5.66 -5.46 -14.91
N GLU A 249 -4.97 -6.53 -14.54
CA GLU A 249 -3.49 -6.60 -14.51
C GLU A 249 -2.91 -5.52 -13.56
N ILE A 250 -1.67 -5.07 -13.74
CA ILE A 250 -1.08 -4.01 -12.88
C ILE A 250 -1.54 -2.64 -13.39
N ALA A 251 -2.83 -2.35 -13.29
CA ALA A 251 -3.42 -1.11 -13.79
C ALA A 251 -4.42 -0.49 -12.81
N GLU A 252 -3.95 -0.01 -11.66
CA GLU A 252 -4.78 0.59 -10.61
C GLU A 252 -5.58 1.81 -11.11
N GLN A 253 -4.98 2.63 -11.97
CA GLN A 253 -5.68 3.79 -12.58
C GLN A 253 -6.87 3.34 -13.43
N HIS A 254 -6.69 2.26 -14.20
CA HIS A 254 -7.76 1.68 -15.00
C HIS A 254 -8.81 1.03 -14.09
N ALA A 255 -8.40 0.32 -13.03
CA ALA A 255 -9.32 -0.32 -12.07
C ALA A 255 -10.37 0.66 -11.53
N ILE A 256 -9.93 1.85 -11.09
CA ILE A 256 -10.81 2.88 -10.51
C ILE A 256 -11.74 3.46 -11.58
N THR A 257 -11.23 3.76 -12.77
CA THR A 257 -12.03 4.34 -13.86
C THR A 257 -13.02 3.32 -14.42
N PHE A 258 -12.62 2.04 -14.48
CA PHE A 258 -13.47 0.92 -14.86
C PHE A 258 -14.61 0.73 -13.84
N ALA A 259 -14.31 0.77 -12.54
CA ALA A 259 -15.31 0.75 -11.48
C ALA A 259 -16.30 1.92 -11.60
N ALA A 260 -15.80 3.12 -11.89
CA ALA A 260 -16.65 4.29 -12.11
C ALA A 260 -17.61 4.08 -13.29
N GLY A 261 -17.14 3.51 -14.41
CA GLY A 261 -17.97 3.16 -15.56
C GLY A 261 -19.06 2.13 -15.22
N LEU A 262 -18.73 1.09 -14.45
CA LEU A 262 -19.73 0.13 -13.96
C LEU A 262 -20.78 0.80 -13.08
N ALA A 263 -20.36 1.68 -12.16
CA ALA A 263 -21.26 2.40 -11.27
C ALA A 263 -22.23 3.31 -12.06
N THR A 264 -21.77 3.94 -13.15
CA THR A 264 -22.63 4.80 -13.98
C THR A 264 -23.74 4.04 -14.70
N GLU A 265 -23.48 2.80 -15.12
CA GLU A 265 -24.49 1.97 -15.80
C GLU A 265 -25.37 1.20 -14.81
N GLY A 266 -24.84 0.82 -13.64
CA GLY A 266 -25.57 0.10 -12.58
C GLY A 266 -26.67 0.89 -11.89
N GLY A 267 -26.94 2.13 -12.33
CA GLY A 267 -28.04 2.94 -11.80
C GLY A 267 -27.80 3.50 -10.40
N THR A 268 -26.53 3.57 -9.94
CA THR A 268 -26.19 4.26 -8.69
C THR A 268 -26.83 5.65 -8.71
N ARG A 269 -27.63 5.96 -7.70
CA ARG A 269 -28.39 7.22 -7.69
C ARG A 269 -27.38 8.36 -7.67
N ARG A 270 -27.59 9.37 -8.52
CA ARG A 270 -26.85 10.65 -8.49
C ARG A 270 -26.84 11.19 -7.07
N GLY A 271 -25.78 10.92 -6.34
CA GLY A 271 -25.63 11.33 -4.96
C GLY A 271 -24.32 12.07 -4.74
N SER A 272 -24.04 12.33 -3.48
CA SER A 272 -23.02 13.27 -3.01
C SER A 272 -21.62 12.91 -3.52
N SER A 273 -20.80 13.92 -3.81
CA SER A 273 -19.35 13.74 -4.06
C SER A 273 -18.56 13.35 -2.81
N GLU A 274 -19.20 13.26 -1.64
CA GLU A 274 -18.54 12.93 -0.39
C GLU A 274 -18.30 11.44 -0.21
N THR A 275 -17.04 11.04 -0.14
CA THR A 275 -16.63 9.67 0.19
C THR A 275 -16.74 9.37 1.69
N THR A 276 -17.28 8.20 2.04
CA THR A 276 -17.24 7.65 3.40
C THR A 276 -15.91 6.95 3.64
N PHE A 277 -15.20 7.27 4.73
CA PHE A 277 -13.93 6.66 5.11
C PHE A 277 -14.03 5.96 6.47
N MET A 278 -13.80 4.65 6.46
CA MET A 278 -13.92 3.76 7.61
C MET A 278 -12.60 3.01 7.89
N ALA A 279 -12.37 2.58 9.12
CA ALA A 279 -11.30 1.66 9.46
C ALA A 279 -11.74 0.76 10.62
N PRO A 280 -11.86 -0.57 10.40
CA PRO A 280 -12.34 -1.47 11.43
C PRO A 280 -11.28 -1.70 12.50
N SER A 281 -11.70 -1.79 13.76
CA SER A 281 -10.85 -2.17 14.90
C SER A 281 -10.56 -3.67 14.96
N ASP A 282 -11.42 -4.47 14.34
CA ASP A 282 -11.44 -5.94 14.38
C ASP A 282 -12.23 -6.54 13.20
N GLU A 283 -12.28 -7.87 13.12
CA GLU A 283 -12.96 -8.57 12.03
C GLU A 283 -14.48 -8.41 12.01
N ALA A 284 -15.13 -8.17 13.15
CA ALA A 284 -16.58 -7.98 13.21
C ALA A 284 -16.93 -6.60 12.64
N GLU A 285 -16.19 -5.56 13.03
CA GLU A 285 -16.31 -4.23 12.44
C GLU A 285 -15.99 -4.26 10.94
N LEU A 286 -15.03 -5.07 10.47
CA LEU A 286 -14.78 -5.22 9.03
C LEU A 286 -16.03 -5.72 8.29
N MET A 287 -16.68 -6.77 8.80
CA MET A 287 -17.92 -7.29 8.20
C MET A 287 -19.05 -6.26 8.23
N HIS A 288 -19.22 -5.56 9.36
CA HIS A 288 -20.24 -4.52 9.48
C HIS A 288 -19.99 -3.31 8.57
N MET A 289 -18.73 -2.89 8.43
CA MET A 289 -18.32 -1.80 7.52
C MET A 289 -18.49 -2.20 6.07
N PHE A 290 -18.24 -3.48 5.72
CA PHE A 290 -18.50 -3.99 4.38
C PHE A 290 -20.00 -3.96 4.06
N ALA A 291 -20.86 -4.48 4.95
CA ALA A 291 -22.30 -4.40 4.80
C ALA A 291 -22.80 -2.94 4.72
N THR A 292 -22.21 -2.05 5.51
CA THR A 292 -22.50 -0.60 5.45
C THR A 292 -22.11 -0.03 4.09
N ALA A 293 -20.94 -0.39 3.54
CA ALA A 293 -20.51 0.06 2.22
C ALA A 293 -21.43 -0.42 1.11
N VAL A 294 -21.92 -1.67 1.18
CA VAL A 294 -22.91 -2.21 0.22
C VAL A 294 -24.25 -1.47 0.32
N ALA A 295 -24.68 -1.12 1.53
CA ALA A 295 -25.92 -0.36 1.73
C ALA A 295 -25.84 1.11 1.26
N ILE A 296 -24.63 1.66 1.09
CA ILE A 296 -24.40 3.02 0.59
C ILE A 296 -24.36 2.99 -0.94
N ASP A 297 -25.47 3.38 -1.56
CA ASP A 297 -25.67 3.38 -3.04
C ASP A 297 -25.67 4.79 -3.66
N ASP A 298 -25.40 5.83 -2.86
CA ASP A 298 -25.44 7.24 -3.30
C ASP A 298 -24.07 7.94 -3.29
N ARG A 299 -23.00 7.26 -2.90
CA ARG A 299 -21.64 7.83 -2.84
C ARG A 299 -20.57 6.74 -2.72
N PRO A 300 -19.28 7.03 -3.02
CA PRO A 300 -18.20 6.09 -2.78
C PRO A 300 -17.98 5.80 -1.30
N SER A 301 -17.63 4.55 -0.98
CA SER A 301 -17.20 4.12 0.35
C SER A 301 -15.79 3.54 0.29
N CYS A 302 -14.97 3.85 1.30
CA CYS A 302 -13.61 3.36 1.46
C CYS A 302 -13.44 2.83 2.89
N PHE A 303 -12.88 1.63 3.01
CA PHE A 303 -12.43 1.09 4.29
C PHE A 303 -11.02 0.53 4.14
N ARG A 304 -10.16 0.81 5.14
CA ARG A 304 -8.79 0.29 5.20
C ARG A 304 -8.67 -0.71 6.33
N PHE A 305 -8.01 -1.85 6.12
CA PHE A 305 -7.70 -2.82 7.17
C PHE A 305 -6.25 -3.31 7.02
N PRO A 306 -5.57 -3.68 8.12
CA PRO A 306 -4.17 -4.05 8.08
C PRO A 306 -3.97 -5.43 7.47
N ARG A 307 -2.72 -5.73 7.09
CA ARG A 307 -2.29 -7.11 6.83
C ARG A 307 -2.15 -7.84 8.16
N GLY A 308 -2.82 -8.97 8.33
CA GLY A 308 -2.71 -9.78 9.55
C GLY A 308 -3.95 -10.62 9.81
N ASN A 309 -3.97 -11.23 11.00
CA ASN A 309 -5.12 -11.99 11.49
C ASN A 309 -6.09 -11.09 12.26
N GLY A 310 -7.37 -11.48 12.26
CA GLY A 310 -8.38 -10.85 13.11
C GLY A 310 -8.00 -10.94 14.59
N VAL A 311 -8.51 -10.03 15.38
CA VAL A 311 -8.10 -9.78 16.78
C VAL A 311 -9.18 -10.19 17.78
N GLY A 312 -10.35 -10.65 17.32
CA GLY A 312 -11.49 -11.00 18.17
C GLY A 312 -12.53 -9.87 18.21
N ILE A 313 -13.79 -10.22 18.53
CA ILE A 313 -14.95 -9.31 18.52
C ILE A 313 -14.74 -8.10 19.44
N GLY A 314 -14.58 -6.92 18.85
CA GLY A 314 -14.88 -5.63 19.47
C GLY A 314 -16.21 -5.11 18.94
N ASN A 315 -16.84 -4.21 19.68
CA ASN A 315 -17.99 -3.44 19.18
C ASN A 315 -17.60 -1.98 19.30
N GLY A 316 -17.70 -1.19 18.23
CA GLY A 316 -17.37 0.23 18.29
C GLY A 316 -18.29 1.01 19.24
N ARG A 317 -17.66 1.75 20.16
CA ARG A 317 -18.25 2.57 21.25
C ARG A 317 -17.11 2.98 22.20
N ILE A 318 -17.44 3.60 23.32
CA ILE A 318 -16.52 3.63 24.46
C ILE A 318 -16.26 2.18 24.91
N LEU A 319 -15.03 1.73 24.75
CA LEU A 319 -14.58 0.38 25.07
C LEU A 319 -14.23 0.26 26.55
N MET A 320 -13.70 1.34 27.13
CA MET A 320 -13.32 1.44 28.53
C MET A 320 -13.68 2.85 29.00
N GLU A 321 -14.37 2.97 30.13
CA GLU A 321 -14.66 4.25 30.78
C GLU A 321 -13.53 4.62 31.76
N GLY A 322 -13.12 5.88 31.74
CA GLY A 322 -12.07 6.42 32.58
C GLY A 322 -12.40 7.79 33.13
N SER A 323 -11.38 8.59 33.42
CA SER A 323 -11.56 9.88 34.10
C SER A 323 -10.94 11.04 33.32
N ARG A 324 -9.72 11.45 33.64
CA ARG A 324 -9.13 12.70 33.15
C ARG A 324 -8.68 12.65 31.68
N VAL A 325 -8.43 11.45 31.15
CA VAL A 325 -7.82 11.24 29.83
C VAL A 325 -8.69 10.31 28.98
N ALA A 326 -8.93 10.71 27.73
CA ALA A 326 -9.54 9.88 26.69
C ALA A 326 -8.54 9.58 25.56
N ILE A 327 -8.57 8.34 25.09
CA ILE A 327 -7.83 7.85 23.93
C ILE A 327 -8.85 7.47 22.86
N LEU A 328 -8.80 8.14 21.71
CA LEU A 328 -9.64 7.90 20.55
C LEU A 328 -8.81 7.25 19.44
N GLY A 329 -8.95 5.94 19.29
CA GLY A 329 -8.25 5.15 18.27
C GLY A 329 -9.03 5.07 16.96
N PHE A 330 -8.32 4.99 15.82
CA PHE A 330 -8.92 4.81 14.50
C PHE A 330 -8.29 3.63 13.73
N GLY A 331 -9.05 2.54 13.60
CA GLY A 331 -8.62 1.28 12.98
C GLY A 331 -7.99 0.28 13.95
N SER A 332 -7.16 -0.63 13.45
CA SER A 332 -6.52 -1.70 14.24
C SER A 332 -5.70 -1.21 15.43
N ILE A 333 -5.20 0.03 15.40
CA ILE A 333 -4.46 0.63 16.51
C ILE A 333 -5.25 0.74 17.82
N VAL A 334 -6.58 0.61 17.76
CA VAL A 334 -7.45 0.51 18.95
C VAL A 334 -6.97 -0.61 19.89
N GLN A 335 -6.41 -1.71 19.38
CA GLN A 335 -5.86 -2.77 20.22
C GLN A 335 -4.68 -2.29 21.07
N GLN A 336 -3.77 -1.49 20.49
CA GLN A 336 -2.68 -0.86 21.24
C GLN A 336 -3.18 0.16 22.26
N CYS A 337 -4.31 0.82 21.99
CA CYS A 337 -4.96 1.74 22.93
C CYS A 337 -5.55 1.00 24.14
N ILE A 338 -6.19 -0.15 23.93
CA ILE A 338 -6.71 -1.02 25.00
C ILE A 338 -5.56 -1.57 25.85
N GLU A 339 -4.50 -2.07 25.21
CA GLU A 339 -3.30 -2.52 25.91
C GLU A 339 -2.66 -1.40 26.75
N ALA A 340 -2.58 -0.18 26.20
CA ALA A 340 -2.08 0.97 26.94
C ALA A 340 -2.95 1.30 28.16
N ALA A 341 -4.28 1.25 28.01
CA ALA A 341 -5.20 1.46 29.13
C ALA A 341 -5.02 0.41 30.22
N ASN A 342 -4.81 -0.87 29.86
CA ASN A 342 -4.51 -1.92 30.83
C ASN A 342 -3.17 -1.69 31.56
N LEU A 343 -2.13 -1.26 30.83
CA LEU A 343 -0.84 -0.89 31.43
C LEU A 343 -0.97 0.28 32.41
N LEU A 344 -1.77 1.29 32.07
CA LEU A 344 -2.04 2.45 32.93
C LEU A 344 -2.88 2.09 34.15
N ASN A 345 -3.85 1.19 33.98
CA ASN A 345 -4.69 0.71 35.07
C ASN A 345 -3.88 -0.04 36.15
N SER A 346 -2.82 -0.77 35.75
CA SER A 346 -1.87 -1.38 36.69
C SER A 346 -1.17 -0.37 37.62
N ARG A 347 -1.25 0.93 37.29
CA ARG A 347 -0.71 2.07 38.05
C ARG A 347 -1.80 2.97 38.63
N ASN A 348 -3.03 2.47 38.71
CA ASN A 348 -4.22 3.19 39.18
C ASN A 348 -4.55 4.44 38.35
N ILE A 349 -4.21 4.45 37.05
CA ILE A 349 -4.58 5.51 36.12
C ILE A 349 -5.66 4.96 35.21
N SER A 350 -6.90 5.43 35.39
CA SER A 350 -8.04 5.04 34.58
C SER A 350 -8.25 6.02 33.42
N VAL A 351 -8.21 5.51 32.20
CA VAL A 351 -8.36 6.26 30.95
C VAL A 351 -9.52 5.73 30.13
N THR A 352 -10.23 6.62 29.46
CA THR A 352 -11.29 6.26 28.52
C THR A 352 -10.65 5.80 27.21
N VAL A 353 -11.13 4.70 26.64
CA VAL A 353 -10.73 4.25 25.29
C VAL A 353 -11.97 4.19 24.43
N ALA A 354 -11.95 4.87 23.28
CA ALA A 354 -13.03 4.89 22.31
C ALA A 354 -12.52 4.52 20.91
N ASP A 355 -13.34 3.78 20.18
CA ASP A 355 -13.12 3.50 18.76
C ASP A 355 -13.89 4.52 17.90
N ALA A 356 -13.16 5.22 17.04
CA ALA A 356 -13.71 6.22 16.14
C ALA A 356 -14.55 5.60 15.00
N ARG A 357 -14.17 4.41 14.49
CA ARG A 357 -14.70 3.72 13.29
C ARG A 357 -14.67 4.48 11.97
N PHE A 358 -15.07 5.76 11.97
CA PHE A 358 -15.20 6.63 10.83
C PHE A 358 -14.23 7.81 10.93
N CYS A 359 -13.48 8.05 9.87
CA CYS A 359 -12.72 9.29 9.69
C CYS A 359 -13.55 10.33 8.91
N LYS A 360 -14.45 9.88 8.04
CA LYS A 360 -15.38 10.74 7.32
C LYS A 360 -16.70 10.01 7.07
N PRO A 361 -17.85 10.56 7.50
CA PRO A 361 -17.98 11.71 8.41
C PRO A 361 -17.41 11.38 9.80
N LEU A 362 -17.02 12.42 10.56
CA LEU A 362 -16.63 12.24 11.96
C LEU A 362 -17.87 11.99 12.83
N ASP A 363 -17.72 11.15 13.86
CA ASP A 363 -18.71 11.03 14.93
C ASP A 363 -18.63 12.26 15.86
N ALA A 364 -19.36 13.31 15.46
CA ALA A 364 -19.36 14.60 16.14
C ALA A 364 -19.83 14.48 17.60
N GLU A 365 -20.80 13.60 17.88
CA GLU A 365 -21.34 13.40 19.22
C GLU A 365 -20.30 12.75 20.13
N LEU A 366 -19.68 11.66 19.68
CA LEU A 366 -18.61 10.98 20.41
C LEU A 366 -17.44 11.92 20.68
N ILE A 367 -16.95 12.62 19.65
CA ILE A 367 -15.79 13.52 19.80
C ILE A 367 -16.12 14.66 20.79
N MET A 368 -17.30 15.26 20.69
CA MET A 368 -17.71 16.32 21.61
C MET A 368 -17.93 15.82 23.03
N ARG A 369 -18.44 14.60 23.21
CA ARG A 369 -18.57 13.95 24.51
C ARG A 369 -17.19 13.74 25.14
N LEU A 370 -16.26 13.11 24.43
CA LEU A 370 -14.89 12.89 24.91
C LEU A 370 -14.20 14.21 25.25
N ALA A 371 -14.34 15.22 24.39
CA ALA A 371 -13.80 16.55 24.65
C ALA A 371 -14.45 17.29 25.84
N ASN A 372 -15.71 17.00 26.17
CA ASN A 372 -16.41 17.63 27.30
C ASN A 372 -16.10 16.94 28.64
N GLU A 373 -15.99 15.62 28.63
CA GLU A 373 -15.86 14.80 29.84
C GLU A 373 -14.40 14.66 30.32
N HIS A 374 -13.41 14.99 29.47
CA HIS A 374 -11.99 14.77 29.74
C HIS A 374 -11.17 16.06 29.64
N GLU A 375 -10.11 16.14 30.43
CA GLU A 375 -9.13 17.23 30.37
C GLU A 375 -8.17 17.06 29.19
N ILE A 376 -7.89 15.81 28.82
CA ILE A 376 -6.90 15.41 27.82
C ILE A 376 -7.54 14.45 26.83
N LEU A 377 -7.45 14.76 25.54
CA LEU A 377 -7.87 13.89 24.44
C LEU A 377 -6.64 13.52 23.59
N ILE A 378 -6.42 12.22 23.41
CA ILE A 378 -5.36 11.69 22.56
C ILE A 378 -5.99 10.97 21.38
N THR A 379 -5.71 11.38 20.15
CA THR A 379 -6.10 10.63 18.95
C THR A 379 -4.95 9.74 18.51
N VAL A 380 -5.23 8.48 18.16
CA VAL A 380 -4.21 7.51 17.74
C VAL A 380 -4.61 6.89 16.41
N GLU A 381 -3.74 6.96 15.39
CA GLU A 381 -3.97 6.35 14.08
C GLU A 381 -2.69 5.78 13.47
N GLU A 382 -2.83 4.69 12.70
CA GLU A 382 -1.81 4.20 11.77
C GLU A 382 -1.92 4.96 10.44
N GLY A 383 -1.87 6.28 10.52
CA GLY A 383 -1.89 7.22 9.40
C GLY A 383 -0.77 8.24 9.52
N SER A 384 -0.45 8.93 8.42
CA SER A 384 0.52 10.03 8.44
C SER A 384 -0.07 11.30 9.06
N ILE A 385 0.80 12.28 9.32
CA ILE A 385 0.36 13.65 9.64
C ILE A 385 -0.61 14.15 8.55
N GLY A 386 -1.65 14.87 8.96
CA GLY A 386 -2.74 15.32 8.08
C GLY A 386 -3.96 14.38 8.04
N GLY A 387 -3.88 13.20 8.68
CA GLY A 387 -4.95 12.21 8.75
C GLY A 387 -6.07 12.50 9.75
N PHE A 388 -6.60 11.44 10.37
CA PHE A 388 -7.72 11.45 11.30
C PHE A 388 -7.52 12.45 12.46
N GLY A 389 -6.35 12.46 13.11
CA GLY A 389 -6.08 13.37 14.23
C GLY A 389 -6.12 14.85 13.83
N SER A 390 -5.72 15.17 12.59
CA SER A 390 -5.82 16.52 12.04
C SER A 390 -7.27 16.90 11.75
N HIS A 391 -8.07 15.96 11.24
CA HIS A 391 -9.49 16.14 11.01
C HIS A 391 -10.26 16.40 12.32
N VAL A 392 -10.00 15.62 13.37
CA VAL A 392 -10.56 15.82 14.72
C VAL A 392 -10.15 17.18 15.29
N SER A 393 -8.88 17.55 15.18
CA SER A 393 -8.38 18.86 15.63
C SER A 393 -9.08 20.01 14.91
N HIS A 394 -9.28 19.90 13.59
CA HIS A 394 -10.00 20.89 12.80
C HIS A 394 -11.46 20.99 13.23
N PHE A 395 -12.15 19.85 13.38
CA PHE A 395 -13.53 19.77 13.86
C PHE A 395 -13.71 20.45 15.23
N LEU A 396 -12.84 20.14 16.20
CA LEU A 396 -12.88 20.74 17.54
C LEU A 396 -12.68 22.27 17.48
N SER A 397 -11.76 22.72 16.62
CA SER A 397 -11.49 24.15 16.42
C SER A 397 -12.72 24.88 15.85
N LEU A 398 -13.38 24.30 14.85
CA LEU A 398 -14.61 24.86 14.27
C LEU A 398 -15.77 24.90 15.27
N ASN A 399 -15.83 23.95 16.22
CA ASN A 399 -16.86 23.88 17.25
C ASN A 399 -16.51 24.68 18.52
N GLY A 400 -15.59 25.64 18.44
CA GLY A 400 -15.29 26.58 19.51
C GLY A 400 -14.54 25.97 20.70
N ARG A 401 -13.91 24.79 20.54
CA ARG A 401 -13.01 24.23 21.56
C ARG A 401 -11.61 24.79 21.39
N ARG A 402 -11.15 25.53 22.40
CA ARG A 402 -9.74 25.93 22.49
C ARG A 402 -8.92 24.72 22.90
N THR A 403 -8.09 24.24 21.99
CA THR A 403 -7.11 23.18 22.26
C THR A 403 -5.75 23.81 22.57
N SER A 404 -5.06 23.30 23.58
CA SER A 404 -3.65 23.63 23.80
C SER A 404 -2.79 22.50 23.24
N GLN A 405 -1.93 22.77 22.26
CA GLN A 405 -0.91 21.79 21.84
C GLN A 405 0.14 21.66 22.95
N GLY A 406 0.35 20.45 23.47
CA GLY A 406 1.43 20.18 24.41
C GLY A 406 2.80 20.48 23.76
N ASN A 407 3.56 21.40 24.39
CA ASN A 407 4.92 21.86 24.07
C ASN A 407 5.09 22.95 22.98
N LEU A 408 4.25 23.98 22.96
CA LEU A 408 4.68 25.30 22.45
C LEU A 408 4.93 26.24 23.64
N PRO A 409 6.03 27.01 23.66
CA PRO A 409 6.25 28.01 24.69
C PRO A 409 5.05 28.96 24.69
N SER A 410 4.55 29.26 25.89
CA SER A 410 3.49 30.23 26.16
C SER A 410 3.62 31.41 25.20
N THR A 411 2.58 31.66 24.40
CA THR A 411 2.49 32.88 23.59
C THR A 411 2.84 34.07 24.48
N GLN A 412 3.95 34.74 24.18
CA GLN A 412 4.27 36.01 24.80
C GLN A 412 3.08 36.92 24.60
N ASN A 413 2.54 37.44 25.70
CA ASN A 413 1.54 38.49 25.68
C ASN A 413 2.10 39.66 24.88
N PHE A 414 1.62 39.86 23.65
CA PHE A 414 1.76 41.15 22.97
C PHE A 414 0.83 42.13 23.67
N GLN A 415 1.39 42.89 24.58
CA GLN A 415 0.73 43.98 25.27
C GLN A 415 0.68 45.17 24.30
N PHE A 416 -0.46 45.38 23.64
CA PHE A 416 -0.75 46.64 22.94
C PHE A 416 -1.11 47.69 23.99
N PRO A 417 -0.43 48.85 24.06
CA PRO A 417 -0.76 49.88 25.02
C PRO A 417 -1.75 50.85 24.39
N PHE A 418 -3.06 50.69 24.58
CA PHE A 418 -3.98 51.81 24.34
C PHE A 418 -5.25 51.78 25.22
N VAL A 419 -5.31 52.83 26.05
CA VAL A 419 -6.43 53.60 26.63
C VAL A 419 -7.27 52.99 27.76
N GLU A 420 -7.32 53.80 28.81
CA GLU A 420 -8.04 53.70 30.08
C GLU A 420 -9.57 53.67 29.92
N ASP A 421 -10.19 53.13 30.97
CA ASP A 421 -11.58 53.26 31.41
C ASP A 421 -12.64 52.21 31.03
N LEU A 422 -13.20 51.67 32.12
CA LEU A 422 -14.50 51.02 32.36
C LEU A 422 -14.64 49.49 32.33
N CYS A 423 -15.11 49.02 33.51
CA CYS A 423 -15.84 47.79 33.81
C CYS A 423 -15.03 46.48 33.98
N PHE A 424 -14.74 46.19 35.26
CA PHE A 424 -14.51 44.85 35.78
C PHE A 424 -15.69 43.93 35.42
N LEU A 425 -15.55 43.17 34.34
CA LEU A 425 -16.26 41.90 34.14
C LEU A 425 -15.21 40.79 34.24
N ILE A 426 -14.93 40.35 35.47
CA ILE A 426 -14.20 39.11 35.70
C ILE A 426 -15.14 37.96 35.31
N LEU A 427 -15.22 37.67 34.02
CA LEU A 427 -15.66 36.36 33.53
C LEU A 427 -14.52 35.38 33.82
N ILE A 428 -14.53 34.76 35.00
CA ILE A 428 -13.81 33.48 35.18
C ILE A 428 -14.58 32.44 34.37
N LEU A 429 -14.41 32.46 33.05
CA LEU A 429 -14.65 31.27 32.24
C LEU A 429 -13.45 30.36 32.47
N SER A 430 -13.45 29.67 33.61
CA SER A 430 -12.69 28.45 33.82
C SER A 430 -13.26 27.36 32.90
N ARG A 431 -13.19 27.56 31.59
CA ARG A 431 -13.32 26.46 30.65
C ARG A 431 -11.93 25.86 30.56
N VAL A 432 -11.74 24.74 31.27
CA VAL A 432 -10.57 23.88 31.16
C VAL A 432 -10.24 23.74 29.68
N SER A 433 -9.09 24.24 29.26
CA SER A 433 -8.63 24.10 27.89
C SER A 433 -8.35 22.62 27.66
N LEU A 434 -9.07 22.00 26.72
CA LEU A 434 -8.83 20.62 26.34
C LEU A 434 -7.41 20.50 25.82
N GLN A 435 -6.60 19.62 26.40
CA GLN A 435 -5.31 19.29 25.84
C GLN A 435 -5.49 18.22 24.76
N LEU A 436 -5.25 18.56 23.49
CA LEU A 436 -5.35 17.63 22.38
C LEU A 436 -3.94 17.18 21.94
N LYS A 437 -3.73 15.88 21.84
CA LYS A 437 -2.49 15.28 21.31
C LYS A 437 -2.81 14.26 20.23
N ALA A 438 -2.26 14.44 19.03
CA ALA A 438 -2.29 13.42 18.00
C ALA A 438 -1.04 12.53 18.09
N MET A 439 -1.25 11.22 18.01
CA MET A 439 -0.24 10.18 17.81
C MET A 439 -0.49 9.54 16.45
N VAL A 440 0.48 9.71 15.55
CA VAL A 440 0.43 9.32 14.15
C VAL A 440 1.77 8.70 13.75
N LEU A 441 1.86 8.08 12.58
CA LEU A 441 3.15 7.65 12.04
C LEU A 441 4.10 8.85 11.89
N PRO A 442 5.40 8.68 12.15
CA PRO A 442 6.36 9.76 12.02
C PRO A 442 6.46 10.23 10.56
N ASP A 443 6.86 11.48 10.36
CA ASP A 443 7.02 12.11 9.05
C ASP A 443 8.32 11.66 8.35
N ARG A 444 8.42 10.35 8.13
CA ARG A 444 9.52 9.66 7.46
C ARG A 444 9.04 8.29 6.99
N TYR A 445 9.77 7.69 6.06
CA TYR A 445 9.54 6.30 5.69
C TYR A 445 9.84 5.36 6.87
N ILE A 446 9.00 4.31 7.00
CA ILE A 446 9.21 3.21 7.94
C ILE A 446 9.97 2.12 7.19
N ASP A 447 11.15 1.75 7.70
CA ASP A 447 11.98 0.72 7.09
C ASP A 447 11.39 -0.68 7.29
N HIS A 448 11.83 -1.63 6.46
CA HIS A 448 11.37 -3.02 6.53
C HIS A 448 11.76 -3.68 7.85
N GLY A 449 10.88 -4.53 8.37
CA GLY A 449 11.12 -5.30 9.58
C GLY A 449 9.93 -6.18 9.92
N ALA A 450 10.03 -6.91 11.03
CA ALA A 450 8.87 -7.56 11.58
C ALA A 450 7.84 -6.50 12.03
N PRO A 451 6.52 -6.72 11.83
CA PRO A 451 5.51 -5.73 12.22
C PRO A 451 5.60 -5.29 13.68
N GLN A 452 5.93 -6.22 14.59
CA GLN A 452 6.10 -5.90 16.01
C GLN A 452 7.28 -4.94 16.23
N ASP A 453 8.44 -5.22 15.64
CA ASP A 453 9.62 -4.37 15.74
C ASP A 453 9.35 -2.98 15.14
N GLN A 454 8.64 -2.92 14.00
CA GLN A 454 8.23 -1.64 13.40
C GLN A 454 7.33 -0.84 14.37
N ILE A 455 6.33 -1.48 14.98
CA ILE A 455 5.43 -0.82 15.93
C ILE A 455 6.19 -0.35 17.19
N GLU A 456 7.12 -1.16 17.68
CA GLU A 456 7.87 -0.88 18.90
C GLU A 456 9.01 0.13 18.71
N GLU A 457 9.72 0.11 17.59
CA GLU A 457 10.95 0.88 17.40
C GLU A 457 10.77 2.06 16.44
N GLU A 458 9.90 1.92 15.44
CA GLU A 458 9.85 2.87 14.31
C GLU A 458 8.65 3.83 14.38
N THR A 459 7.47 3.34 14.80
CA THR A 459 6.22 4.13 14.70
C THR A 459 5.97 5.07 15.88
N GLY A 460 6.42 4.70 17.08
CA GLY A 460 6.04 5.41 18.32
C GLY A 460 4.55 5.24 18.69
N LEU A 461 3.88 4.20 18.17
CA LEU A 461 2.46 3.94 18.38
C LEU A 461 2.17 2.69 19.24
N SER A 462 3.20 2.03 19.77
CA SER A 462 2.98 0.88 20.66
C SER A 462 2.28 1.28 21.96
N SER A 463 1.66 0.31 22.63
CA SER A 463 0.98 0.50 23.91
C SER A 463 1.87 1.16 24.98
N LYS A 464 3.19 0.88 24.97
CA LYS A 464 4.18 1.54 25.82
C LYS A 464 4.35 3.03 25.49
N HIS A 465 4.39 3.40 24.21
CA HIS A 465 4.48 4.80 23.77
C HIS A 465 3.20 5.59 24.09
N ILE A 466 2.04 4.99 23.86
CA ILE A 466 0.73 5.59 24.21
C ILE A 466 0.68 5.83 25.71
N SER A 467 1.01 4.82 26.52
CA SER A 467 1.03 4.94 27.98
C SER A 467 2.02 5.99 28.49
N SER A 468 3.22 6.04 27.89
CA SER A 468 4.23 7.07 28.19
C SER A 468 3.72 8.48 27.85
N THR A 469 3.01 8.64 26.73
CA THR A 469 2.39 9.90 26.34
C THR A 469 1.34 10.34 27.34
N VAL A 470 0.46 9.44 27.78
CA VAL A 470 -0.55 9.71 28.83
C VAL A 470 0.13 10.18 30.12
N LEU A 471 1.13 9.44 30.59
CA LEU A 471 1.87 9.77 31.82
C LEU A 471 2.56 11.13 31.75
N SER A 472 3.16 11.44 30.60
CA SER A 472 3.80 12.73 30.33
C SER A 472 2.80 13.89 30.39
N LEU A 473 1.63 13.73 29.75
CA LEU A 473 0.58 14.75 29.75
C LEU A 473 -0.07 14.93 31.13
N LEU A 474 -0.11 13.88 31.96
CA LEU A 474 -0.52 13.96 33.37
C LEU A 474 0.54 14.59 34.30
N GLY A 475 1.74 14.92 33.80
CA GLY A 475 2.82 15.51 34.59
C GLY A 475 3.60 14.52 35.46
N SER A 476 3.56 13.23 35.13
CA SER A 476 4.28 12.20 35.90
C SER A 476 5.81 12.34 35.78
N PRO A 477 6.58 12.11 36.85
CA PRO A 477 8.04 12.19 36.80
C PRO A 477 8.64 11.16 35.84
N LYS A 478 9.72 11.52 35.13
CA LYS A 478 10.35 10.70 34.07
C LYS A 478 10.66 9.25 34.45
N GLY A 479 10.88 8.95 35.75
CA GLY A 479 11.08 7.60 36.25
C GLY A 479 9.85 6.69 36.12
N ALA A 480 8.64 7.26 36.10
CA ALA A 480 7.41 6.54 35.82
C ALA A 480 7.24 6.22 34.32
N LEU A 481 8.07 6.72 33.40
CA LEU A 481 7.87 6.47 31.96
C LEU A 481 8.49 5.15 31.46
N LYS A 482 9.16 4.39 32.33
CA LYS A 482 9.72 3.08 31.99
C LYS A 482 8.69 1.98 32.26
N PHE A 483 8.34 1.22 31.23
CA PHE A 483 7.60 -0.03 31.32
C PHE A 483 8.64 -1.15 31.17
N ASN A 484 8.89 -1.91 32.26
CA ASN A 484 9.84 -3.03 32.26
C ASN A 484 9.40 -4.15 31.33
#